data_AF-A0A356TMU5-F1
#
_entry.id   AF-A0A356TMU5-F1
#
_cell.length_a   1.000
_cell.length_b   1.000
_cell.length_c   1.000
_cell.angle_alpha   90.00
_cell.angle_beta   90.00
_cell.angle_gamma   90.00
#
_symmetry.space_group_name_H-M   'P 1'
#
loop_
_entity.id
_entity.type
_entity.pdbx_description
1 polymer ?
#
loop_
_entity_poly.entity_id
_entity_poly.type
_entity_poly.pdbx_seq_one_letter_code
_entity_poly.pdbx_strand_id
1 'polypeptide(L)'
;MRRLLVHALATTLLLAGPGCYPEIRLDDPDGSPPPWDAGPTYIPPAGKCVQAAGVDLLLVVDNSNSMIEEQASLAEQLPTLVRRLVDPPDEDLDGVPDWAAITDLQVGVVSTDMGTGGYAVPTCASADFGDDGILRTEGNGPGCMPDYPPFFAFTPGGGTTPEEFAADVACVARA
;
A
#
# COMPACT_ATOMS: atom_id res chain seq x y z
N MET A 1 -45.62 40.07 -19.65
CA MET A 1 -45.29 39.12 -20.75
C MET A 1 -43.91 39.46 -21.31
N ARG A 2 -43.14 38.44 -21.75
CA ARG A 2 -41.69 38.36 -22.14
C ARG A 2 -40.76 38.02 -20.94
N ARG A 3 -40.24 36.79 -20.73
CA ARG A 3 -39.28 35.92 -21.50
C ARG A 3 -37.92 36.61 -21.66
N LEU A 4 -36.71 36.06 -21.47
CA LEU A 4 -36.09 34.74 -21.18
C LEU A 4 -34.58 35.05 -20.89
N LEU A 5 -33.94 34.54 -19.83
CA LEU A 5 -32.91 33.45 -19.78
C LEU A 5 -31.44 33.74 -20.24
N VAL A 6 -30.50 33.45 -19.30
CA VAL A 6 -29.08 32.96 -19.38
C VAL A 6 -27.94 33.87 -19.89
N HIS A 7 -26.88 34.01 -19.09
CA HIS A 7 -25.48 33.56 -19.35
C HIS A 7 -24.49 34.23 -18.38
N ALA A 8 -24.14 33.54 -17.30
CA ALA A 8 -22.87 33.78 -16.59
C ALA A 8 -22.01 32.52 -16.78
N LEU A 9 -21.17 32.54 -17.81
CA LEU A 9 -20.04 31.63 -17.91
C LEU A 9 -19.04 32.03 -16.81
N ALA A 10 -18.83 31.13 -15.86
CA ALA A 10 -17.64 31.15 -15.02
C ALA A 10 -16.99 29.76 -15.12
N THR A 11 -16.31 29.54 -16.25
CA THR A 11 -15.39 28.41 -16.41
C THR A 11 -14.04 28.87 -15.88
N THR A 12 -13.83 28.77 -14.57
CA THR A 12 -12.50 28.82 -13.99
C THR A 12 -12.07 27.38 -13.72
N LEU A 13 -11.44 26.78 -14.72
CA LEU A 13 -10.68 25.54 -14.59
C LEU A 13 -9.41 25.88 -13.81
N LEU A 14 -9.45 25.80 -12.47
CA LEU A 14 -8.23 25.76 -11.69
C LEU A 14 -7.70 24.33 -11.70
N LEU A 15 -6.67 24.11 -12.51
CA LEU A 15 -5.73 23.01 -12.36
C LEU A 15 -4.98 23.20 -11.02
N ALA A 16 -5.32 22.40 -10.02
CA ALA A 16 -4.52 22.28 -8.80
C ALA A 16 -3.78 20.94 -8.86
N GLY A 17 -2.45 21.00 -8.98
CA GLY A 17 -1.57 19.83 -8.93
C GLY A 17 -1.57 19.17 -7.55
N PRO A 18 -1.19 17.88 -7.46
CA PRO A 18 -1.23 17.12 -6.22
C PRO A 18 0.00 17.40 -5.36
N GLY A 19 -0.17 17.41 -4.04
CA GLY A 19 0.94 17.23 -3.09
C GLY A 19 0.86 18.11 -1.85
N CYS A 20 0.27 17.57 -0.78
CA CYS A 20 0.61 17.93 0.60
C CYS A 20 1.23 16.68 1.24
N TYR A 21 2.46 16.37 0.89
CA TYR A 21 3.33 15.61 1.77
C TYR A 21 4.32 16.62 2.38
N PRO A 22 4.68 16.52 3.67
CA PRO A 22 5.98 17.07 4.06
C PRO A 22 7.01 16.39 3.14
N GLU A 23 7.89 17.16 2.49
CA GLU A 23 9.06 16.57 1.84
C GLU A 23 9.71 15.63 2.87
N ILE A 24 9.75 14.33 2.59
CA ILE A 24 10.68 13.44 3.28
C ILE A 24 12.06 13.94 2.85
N ARG A 25 12.68 14.73 3.71
CA ARG A 25 14.03 15.21 3.48
C ARG A 25 14.96 14.03 3.77
N LEU A 26 15.33 13.28 2.73
CA LEU A 26 16.29 12.16 2.76
C LEU A 26 17.74 12.61 3.01
N ASP A 27 17.94 13.84 3.50
CA ASP A 27 19.25 14.43 3.80
C ASP A 27 19.50 14.47 5.31
N ASP A 28 19.28 13.36 6.03
CA ASP A 28 19.76 13.22 7.41
C ASP A 28 20.95 12.25 7.46
N PRO A 29 22.20 12.75 7.37
CA PRO A 29 23.39 11.92 7.28
C PRO A 29 23.89 11.33 8.61
N ASP A 30 23.21 11.56 9.75
CA ASP A 30 23.71 11.09 11.05
C ASP A 30 22.83 10.09 11.81
N GLY A 31 21.66 9.71 11.28
CA GLY A 31 20.87 8.57 11.74
C GLY A 31 20.49 8.58 13.23
N SER A 32 20.48 9.74 13.87
CA SER A 32 20.12 9.88 15.28
C SER A 32 18.67 10.31 15.41
N PRO A 33 17.78 9.55 16.09
CA PRO A 33 16.42 10.02 16.33
C PRO A 33 16.47 11.27 17.22
N PRO A 34 15.78 12.37 16.86
CA PRO A 34 15.65 13.52 17.75
C PRO A 34 14.88 13.11 19.02
N PRO A 35 15.19 13.69 20.20
CA PRO A 35 14.68 13.22 21.49
C PRO A 35 13.23 13.70 21.75
N TRP A 36 12.26 13.37 20.88
CA TRP A 36 10.86 13.79 21.01
C TRP A 36 9.92 12.80 20.30
N ASP A 37 9.55 11.70 20.97
CA ASP A 37 8.56 10.69 20.54
C ASP A 37 7.09 11.14 20.73
N ALA A 38 6.84 12.43 20.53
CA ALA A 38 5.52 13.06 20.37
C ALA A 38 5.81 14.54 20.15
N GLY A 39 5.85 14.98 18.89
CA GLY A 39 5.99 16.40 18.56
C GLY A 39 4.92 17.26 19.25
N PRO A 40 5.16 18.58 19.41
CA PRO A 40 4.12 19.48 19.89
C PRO A 40 2.90 19.38 18.95
N THR A 41 1.70 19.63 19.49
CA THR A 41 0.42 19.59 18.76
C THR A 41 0.58 20.28 17.40
N TYR A 42 0.76 19.48 16.35
CA TYR A 42 0.96 20.01 15.01
C TYR A 42 -0.38 20.55 14.55
N ILE A 43 -0.52 21.87 14.52
CA ILE A 43 -1.64 22.53 13.88
C ILE A 43 -1.24 22.64 12.40
N PRO A 44 -1.80 21.83 11.49
CA PRO A 44 -1.52 21.96 10.08
C PRO A 44 -1.89 23.38 9.63
N PRO A 45 -1.07 24.04 8.78
CA PRO A 45 -1.48 25.31 8.17
C PRO A 45 -2.83 25.12 7.47
N ALA A 46 -3.69 26.14 7.50
CA ALA A 46 -5.02 26.09 6.88
C ALA A 46 -4.91 26.06 5.33
N GLY A 47 -4.59 24.88 4.82
CA GLY A 47 -4.69 24.45 3.44
C GLY A 47 -5.38 23.10 3.46
N LYS A 48 -6.30 22.85 2.52
CA LYS A 48 -7.06 21.59 2.51
C LYS A 48 -6.08 20.42 2.44
N CYS A 49 -5.96 19.65 3.52
CA CYS A 49 -5.44 18.30 3.44
C CYS A 49 -6.33 17.57 2.43
N VAL A 50 -5.80 17.26 1.25
CA VAL A 50 -6.48 16.36 0.34
C VAL A 50 -6.09 14.97 0.83
N GLN A 51 -7.07 14.29 1.39
CA GLN A 51 -6.93 12.92 1.85
C GLN A 51 -6.34 12.05 0.73
N ALA A 52 -5.37 11.21 1.07
CA ALA A 52 -4.83 10.22 0.14
C ALA A 52 -5.96 9.23 -0.19
N ALA A 53 -6.60 9.48 -1.33
CA ALA A 53 -7.70 8.66 -1.82
C ALA A 53 -7.17 7.33 -2.36
N GLY A 54 -6.02 7.34 -3.06
CA GLY A 54 -5.34 6.15 -3.55
C GLY A 54 -4.05 5.84 -2.80
N VAL A 55 -3.80 4.55 -2.53
CA VAL A 55 -2.57 4.03 -1.92
C VAL A 55 -2.03 2.88 -2.76
N ASP A 56 -0.72 2.89 -3.01
CA ASP A 56 0.01 1.77 -3.58
C ASP A 56 0.93 1.16 -2.51
N LEU A 57 0.78 -0.14 -2.25
CA LEU A 57 1.55 -0.90 -1.27
C LEU A 57 2.45 -1.91 -2.00
N LEU A 58 3.77 -1.77 -1.85
CA LEU A 58 4.73 -2.76 -2.30
C LEU A 58 5.20 -3.60 -1.09
N LEU A 59 4.85 -4.88 -1.09
CA LEU A 59 5.32 -5.83 -0.09
C LEU A 59 6.63 -6.45 -0.58
N VAL A 60 7.71 -6.14 0.12
CA VAL A 60 9.02 -6.78 -0.08
C VAL A 60 9.14 -7.89 0.96
N VAL A 61 9.06 -9.14 0.51
CA VAL A 61 9.00 -10.32 1.38
C VAL A 61 10.35 -11.03 1.41
N ASP A 62 10.92 -11.19 2.60
CA ASP A 62 12.12 -12.00 2.78
C ASP A 62 11.78 -13.49 2.62
N ASN A 63 12.39 -14.14 1.63
CA ASN A 63 12.16 -15.55 1.28
C ASN A 63 13.21 -16.51 1.86
N SER A 64 14.02 -16.05 2.82
CA SER A 64 14.93 -16.94 3.55
C SER A 64 14.16 -17.95 4.40
N ASN A 65 14.74 -19.16 4.55
CA ASN A 65 14.12 -20.25 5.30
C ASN A 65 13.80 -19.88 6.77
N SER A 66 14.50 -18.90 7.36
CA SER A 66 14.22 -18.43 8.71
C SER A 66 12.96 -17.59 8.83
N MET A 67 12.38 -17.12 7.73
CA MET A 67 11.25 -16.19 7.70
C MET A 67 9.90 -16.86 7.42
N ILE A 68 9.86 -18.19 7.34
CA ILE A 68 8.65 -18.95 6.98
C ILE A 68 7.48 -18.64 7.93
N GLU A 69 7.74 -18.54 9.23
CA GLU A 69 6.72 -18.27 10.24
C GLU A 69 6.20 -16.82 10.11
N GLU A 70 7.09 -15.87 9.83
CA GLU A 70 6.78 -14.46 9.61
C GLU A 70 5.96 -14.26 8.34
N GLN A 71 6.27 -14.96 7.25
CA GLN A 71 5.48 -14.93 6.02
C GLN A 71 4.06 -15.48 6.26
N ALA A 72 3.94 -16.57 7.03
CA ALA A 72 2.64 -17.12 7.40
C ALA A 72 1.83 -16.12 8.23
N SER A 73 2.48 -15.43 9.18
CA SER A 73 1.87 -14.37 9.99
C SER A 73 1.46 -13.15 9.15
N LEU A 74 2.31 -12.70 8.22
CA LEU A 74 1.97 -11.63 7.27
C LEU A 74 0.72 -12.00 6.46
N ALA A 75 0.69 -13.20 5.89
CA ALA A 75 -0.45 -13.70 5.14
C ALA A 75 -1.74 -13.74 5.98
N GLU A 76 -1.65 -14.11 7.26
CA GLU A 76 -2.78 -14.12 8.19
C GLU A 76 -3.27 -12.71 8.57
N GLN A 77 -2.36 -11.73 8.65
CA GLN A 77 -2.69 -10.35 9.05
C GLN A 77 -3.08 -9.44 7.89
N LEU A 78 -2.81 -9.82 6.63
CA LEU A 78 -3.18 -9.03 5.45
C LEU A 78 -4.66 -8.61 5.42
N PRO A 79 -5.64 -9.48 5.75
CA PRO A 79 -7.05 -9.06 5.85
C PRO A 79 -7.27 -7.95 6.87
N THR A 80 -6.64 -8.02 8.04
CA THR A 80 -6.72 -6.98 9.07
C THR A 80 -6.10 -5.66 8.58
N LEU A 81 -4.95 -5.73 7.91
CA LEU A 81 -4.30 -4.55 7.32
C LEU A 81 -5.20 -3.87 6.29
N VAL A 82 -5.69 -4.63 5.30
CA VAL A 82 -6.56 -4.09 4.25
C VAL A 82 -7.83 -3.50 4.87
N ARG A 83 -8.46 -4.22 5.81
CA ARG A 83 -9.65 -3.75 6.52
C ARG A 83 -9.41 -2.40 7.21
N ARG A 84 -8.32 -2.26 7.98
CA ARG A 84 -8.01 -1.02 8.71
C ARG A 84 -7.73 0.17 7.78
N LEU A 85 -7.29 -0.07 6.54
CA LEU A 85 -7.09 0.99 5.56
C LEU A 85 -8.40 1.47 4.93
N VAL A 86 -9.35 0.56 4.68
CA VAL A 86 -10.59 0.85 3.92
C VAL A 86 -11.79 1.11 4.83
N ASP A 87 -11.76 0.63 6.07
CA ASP A 87 -12.75 0.82 7.14
C ASP A 87 -12.00 1.11 8.46
N PRO A 88 -11.46 2.34 8.63
CA PRO A 88 -10.71 2.71 9.82
C PRO A 88 -11.57 2.60 11.09
N PRO A 89 -11.01 2.12 12.21
CA PRO A 89 -11.71 2.09 13.47
C PRO A 89 -11.89 3.49 14.07
N ASP A 90 -12.74 3.57 15.07
CA ASP A 90 -12.88 4.69 16.02
C ASP A 90 -12.50 4.10 17.38
N GLU A 91 -11.19 4.09 17.70
CA GLU A 91 -10.69 3.48 18.92
C GLU A 91 -10.86 4.40 20.14
N ASP A 92 -10.99 5.72 19.94
CA ASP A 92 -11.19 6.70 21.02
C ASP A 92 -12.67 6.99 21.35
N LEU A 93 -13.59 6.44 20.56
CA LEU A 93 -15.05 6.49 20.70
C LEU A 93 -15.61 7.92 20.60
N ASP A 94 -14.98 8.79 19.83
CA ASP A 94 -15.47 10.15 19.58
C ASP A 94 -16.56 10.22 18.49
N GLY A 95 -16.83 9.09 17.81
CA GLY A 95 -17.81 8.95 16.74
C GLY A 95 -17.26 9.28 15.35
N VAL A 96 -15.95 9.49 15.22
CA VAL A 96 -15.23 9.77 13.99
C VAL A 96 -14.15 8.68 13.81
N PRO A 97 -13.96 8.14 12.60
CA PRO A 97 -12.84 7.23 12.37
C PRO A 97 -11.49 7.90 12.65
N ASP A 98 -10.58 7.17 13.32
CA ASP A 98 -9.27 7.65 13.78
C ASP A 98 -8.42 8.22 12.64
N TRP A 99 -8.60 7.66 11.45
CA TRP A 99 -8.09 8.19 10.21
C TRP A 99 -9.10 7.96 9.10
N ALA A 100 -8.82 8.58 7.97
CA ALA A 100 -9.78 8.67 6.90
C ALA A 100 -9.56 7.52 5.89
N ALA A 101 -10.64 6.84 5.50
CA ALA A 101 -10.59 5.66 4.65
C ALA A 101 -9.99 5.95 3.26
N ILE A 102 -9.29 4.97 2.71
CA ILE A 102 -8.82 5.01 1.31
C ILE A 102 -9.95 4.63 0.36
N THR A 103 -9.93 5.17 -0.86
CA THR A 103 -10.88 4.86 -1.94
C THR A 103 -10.32 3.91 -2.97
N ASP A 104 -8.99 3.78 -3.05
CA ASP A 104 -8.32 2.92 -4.02
C ASP A 104 -7.04 2.33 -3.39
N LEU A 105 -6.83 1.03 -3.58
CA LEU A 105 -5.65 0.32 -3.09
C LEU A 105 -5.05 -0.51 -4.22
N GLN A 106 -3.76 -0.37 -4.45
CA GLN A 106 -2.98 -1.29 -5.27
C GLN A 106 -1.97 -2.03 -4.41
N VAL A 107 -1.79 -3.32 -4.62
CA VAL A 107 -0.78 -4.11 -3.91
C VAL A 107 0.08 -4.89 -4.89
N GLY A 108 1.38 -4.73 -4.79
CA GLY A 108 2.38 -5.55 -5.46
C GLY A 108 3.21 -6.33 -4.45
N VAL A 109 3.74 -7.48 -4.87
CA VAL A 109 4.61 -8.32 -4.03
C VAL A 109 5.89 -8.61 -4.78
N VAL A 110 7.03 -8.43 -4.12
CA VAL A 110 8.35 -8.86 -4.60
C VAL A 110 9.05 -9.65 -3.50
N SER A 111 9.97 -10.54 -3.86
CA SER A 111 10.84 -11.20 -2.87
C SER A 111 12.18 -10.47 -2.73
N THR A 112 12.96 -10.87 -1.73
CA THR A 112 14.35 -10.45 -1.56
C THR A 112 15.36 -11.23 -2.41
N ASP A 113 14.92 -12.23 -3.18
CA ASP A 113 15.82 -13.04 -4.00
C ASP A 113 16.22 -12.30 -5.27
N MET A 114 17.36 -11.64 -5.22
CA MET A 114 18.00 -10.99 -6.37
C MET A 114 18.91 -11.95 -7.15
N GLY A 115 18.96 -13.22 -6.75
CA GLY A 115 19.88 -14.22 -7.27
C GLY A 115 21.35 -13.89 -7.02
N THR A 116 22.21 -14.55 -7.79
CA THR A 116 23.66 -14.39 -7.69
C THR A 116 24.29 -13.89 -8.99
N GLY A 117 23.47 -13.46 -9.97
CA GLY A 117 23.94 -12.78 -11.18
C GLY A 117 24.86 -13.63 -12.05
N GLY A 118 24.62 -14.95 -12.11
CA GLY A 118 25.40 -15.92 -12.88
C GLY A 118 26.52 -16.61 -12.10
N TYR A 119 26.75 -16.22 -10.84
CA TYR A 119 27.85 -16.77 -10.04
C TYR A 119 27.38 -17.94 -9.17
N ALA A 120 28.05 -19.09 -9.27
CA ALA A 120 27.75 -20.23 -8.40
C ALA A 120 28.22 -19.94 -6.96
N VAL A 121 27.27 -19.66 -6.07
CA VAL A 121 27.53 -19.44 -4.64
C VAL A 121 27.10 -20.69 -3.87
N PRO A 122 27.97 -21.27 -3.02
CA PRO A 122 27.57 -22.36 -2.14
C PRO A 122 26.39 -21.94 -1.28
N THR A 123 25.38 -22.81 -1.16
CA THR A 123 24.07 -22.61 -0.48
C THR A 123 22.96 -21.92 -1.29
N CYS A 124 23.23 -21.37 -2.47
CA CYS A 124 22.19 -20.90 -3.39
C CYS A 124 21.74 -22.04 -4.32
N ALA A 125 20.43 -22.20 -4.51
CA ALA A 125 19.88 -23.29 -5.32
C ALA A 125 20.08 -23.08 -6.83
N SER A 126 20.04 -21.83 -7.29
CA SER A 126 20.35 -21.43 -8.66
C SER A 126 21.38 -20.29 -8.67
N ALA A 127 22.15 -20.21 -9.75
CA ALA A 127 23.07 -19.10 -10.01
C ALA A 127 22.44 -17.98 -10.84
N ASP A 128 21.14 -18.06 -11.14
CA ASP A 128 20.43 -17.11 -11.99
C ASP A 128 20.12 -15.78 -11.24
N PHE A 129 19.14 -15.03 -11.73
CA PHE A 129 18.74 -13.72 -11.19
C PHE A 129 17.72 -13.80 -10.03
N GLY A 130 17.41 -15.01 -9.55
CA GLY A 130 16.33 -15.17 -8.56
C GLY A 130 15.01 -14.64 -9.13
N ASP A 131 14.31 -13.85 -8.33
CA ASP A 131 13.10 -13.12 -8.72
C ASP A 131 13.39 -11.72 -9.29
N ASP A 132 14.62 -11.20 -9.13
CA ASP A 132 15.14 -9.94 -9.71
C ASP A 132 14.27 -8.70 -9.47
N GLY A 133 13.53 -8.66 -8.35
CA GLY A 133 12.59 -7.58 -8.03
C GLY A 133 11.38 -7.51 -8.97
N ILE A 134 11.13 -8.56 -9.75
CA ILE A 134 9.94 -8.69 -10.60
C ILE A 134 8.74 -8.98 -9.70
N LEU A 135 7.62 -8.32 -10.00
CA LEU A 135 6.35 -8.54 -9.30
C LEU A 135 5.94 -10.01 -9.40
N ARG A 136 5.76 -10.64 -8.24
CA ARG A 136 5.37 -12.04 -8.13
C ARG A 136 3.93 -12.22 -8.62
N THR A 137 3.72 -13.30 -9.37
CA THR A 137 2.40 -13.68 -9.89
C THR A 137 2.01 -15.10 -9.50
N GLU A 138 2.94 -15.88 -8.94
CA GLU A 138 2.71 -17.28 -8.60
C GLU A 138 2.04 -17.40 -7.24
N GLY A 139 0.93 -18.15 -7.18
CA GLY A 139 0.25 -18.43 -5.92
C GLY A 139 0.89 -19.60 -5.18
N ASN A 140 1.14 -19.43 -3.88
CA ASN A 140 1.76 -20.44 -3.03
C ASN A 140 0.85 -20.80 -1.83
N GLY A 141 0.33 -22.03 -1.84
CA GLY A 141 -0.43 -22.60 -0.73
C GLY A 141 -1.71 -23.31 -1.15
N PRO A 142 -2.35 -24.03 -0.21
CA PRO A 142 -3.62 -24.69 -0.48
C PRO A 142 -4.74 -23.66 -0.71
N GLY A 143 -5.47 -23.81 -1.82
CA GLY A 143 -6.58 -22.92 -2.19
C GLY A 143 -6.20 -21.72 -3.04
N CYS A 144 -4.90 -21.51 -3.29
CA CYS A 144 -4.42 -20.46 -4.18
C CYS A 144 -4.57 -20.84 -5.65
N MET A 145 -4.84 -19.85 -6.50
CA MET A 145 -4.73 -20.02 -7.95
C MET A 145 -3.25 -20.15 -8.34
N PRO A 146 -2.93 -20.85 -9.45
CA PRO A 146 -1.54 -20.96 -9.90
C PRO A 146 -0.96 -19.60 -10.29
N ASP A 147 -1.77 -18.74 -10.90
CA ASP A 147 -1.36 -17.45 -11.45
C ASP A 147 -2.30 -16.33 -10.98
N TYR A 148 -1.69 -15.18 -10.70
CA TYR A 148 -2.31 -13.93 -10.28
C TYR A 148 -1.80 -12.76 -11.13
N PRO A 149 -2.51 -11.62 -11.16
CA PRO A 149 -2.00 -10.41 -11.80
C PRO A 149 -0.73 -9.89 -11.09
N PRO A 150 0.14 -9.13 -11.79
CA PRO A 150 1.37 -8.60 -11.20
C PRO A 150 1.12 -7.57 -10.08
N PHE A 151 -0.05 -6.93 -10.09
CA PHE A 151 -0.52 -6.14 -8.96
C PHE A 151 -2.03 -6.33 -8.81
N PHE A 152 -2.48 -6.28 -7.58
CA PHE A 152 -3.87 -6.38 -7.19
C PHE A 152 -4.45 -4.98 -7.07
N ALA A 153 -5.68 -4.79 -7.54
CA ALA A 153 -6.39 -3.52 -7.41
C ALA A 153 -7.68 -3.73 -6.63
N PHE A 154 -7.93 -2.87 -5.65
CA PHE A 154 -9.13 -2.87 -4.82
C PHE A 154 -9.76 -1.49 -4.78
N THR A 155 -11.08 -1.47 -4.96
CA THR A 155 -11.91 -0.28 -4.80
C THR A 155 -13.07 -0.66 -3.86
N PRO A 156 -13.24 0.02 -2.71
CA PRO A 156 -14.36 -0.23 -1.81
C PRO A 156 -15.71 -0.15 -2.54
N GLY A 157 -16.55 -1.16 -2.33
CA GLY A 157 -17.86 -1.27 -3.02
C GLY A 157 -17.80 -1.80 -4.46
N GLY A 158 -16.61 -2.14 -4.97
CA GLY A 158 -16.36 -2.62 -6.34
C GLY A 158 -16.75 -4.07 -6.64
N GLY A 159 -17.35 -4.79 -5.68
CA GLY A 159 -17.87 -6.16 -5.86
C GLY A 159 -17.02 -7.26 -5.23
N THR A 160 -15.77 -6.98 -4.87
CA THR A 160 -14.90 -7.85 -4.07
C THR A 160 -14.86 -7.33 -2.64
N THR A 161 -14.88 -8.24 -1.66
CA THR A 161 -14.74 -7.86 -0.25
C THR A 161 -13.26 -7.61 0.12
N PRO A 162 -12.96 -6.77 1.13
CA PRO A 162 -11.60 -6.60 1.63
C PRO A 162 -10.90 -7.91 1.99
N GLU A 163 -11.65 -8.86 2.55
CA GLU A 163 -11.16 -10.17 2.97
C GLU A 163 -10.82 -11.07 1.78
N GLU A 164 -11.65 -11.10 0.73
CA GLU A 164 -11.36 -11.83 -0.52
C GLU A 164 -10.12 -11.26 -1.23
N PHE A 165 -10.04 -9.93 -1.35
CA PHE A 165 -8.89 -9.27 -1.93
C PHE A 165 -7.60 -9.57 -1.18
N ALA A 166 -7.63 -9.49 0.15
CA ALA A 166 -6.47 -9.76 0.99
C ALA A 166 -6.05 -11.24 0.93
N ALA A 167 -6.99 -12.18 0.79
CA ALA A 167 -6.69 -13.60 0.62
C ALA A 167 -5.94 -13.87 -0.69
N ASP A 168 -6.33 -13.20 -1.78
CA ASP A 168 -5.63 -13.30 -3.07
C ASP A 168 -4.20 -12.73 -2.99
N VAL A 169 -4.02 -11.57 -2.35
CA VAL A 169 -2.67 -11.01 -2.08
C VAL A 169 -1.84 -11.97 -1.22
N ALA A 170 -2.45 -12.56 -0.19
CA ALA A 170 -1.78 -13.49 0.72
C ALA A 170 -1.26 -14.75 0.02
N CYS A 171 -1.94 -15.21 -1.04
CA CYS A 171 -1.46 -16.31 -1.87
C CYS A 171 -0.13 -16.01 -2.56
N VAL A 172 0.10 -14.75 -2.94
CA VAL A 172 1.35 -14.31 -3.57
C VAL A 172 2.36 -13.81 -2.53
N ALA A 173 1.94 -13.41 -1.33
CA ALA A 173 2.83 -12.91 -0.27
C ALA A 173 3.70 -13.99 0.40
N ARG A 174 3.51 -15.27 0.07
CA ARG A 174 4.34 -16.39 0.57
C ARG A 174 5.40 -16.74 -0.47
N ALA A 175 6.67 -16.47 -0.14
CA ALA A 175 7.82 -16.53 -1.03
C ALA A 175 8.74 -17.69 -0.67
#